data_AF-A0A3S1E6T0-F1
#
_entry.id   AF-A0A3S1E6T0-F1
#
_cell.length_a   1.000
_cell.length_b   1.000
_cell.length_c   1.000
_cell.angle_alpha   90.00
_cell.angle_beta   90.00
_cell.angle_gamma   90.00
#
_symmetry.space_group_name_H-M   'P 1'
#
loop_
_entity.id
_entity.type
_entity.pdbx_description
1 polymer ?
#
loop_
_entity_poly.entity_id
_entity_poly.type
_entity_poly.pdbx_seq_one_letter_code
_entity_poly.pdbx_strand_id
1 'polypeptide(L)'
;MVDSYDDAFDGEKSKTQVKKELHALVDLGERLTTLKPDLLKKLPLTDALRKALADAPKHTANIARKRHMMFIGKLMRDQPIDEILALIDQVDASSRQYNERFHGLERWRDRLIAGSDDVLEKFVADFPETDRQQLRSLVRQAQHELAHNKAPAASRKLFKYIRDLDEVQRGLR
;
A
#
# COMPACT_ATOMS: atom_id res chain seq x y z
N MET A 1 48.78 33.91 -26.55
CA MET A 1 47.46 34.53 -26.77
C MET A 1 46.45 33.41 -26.53
N VAL A 2 45.49 33.70 -25.65
CA VAL A 2 44.58 32.76 -24.99
C VAL A 2 43.52 32.26 -25.97
N ASP A 3 43.16 30.98 -25.90
CA ASP A 3 41.78 30.56 -26.09
C ASP A 3 41.51 29.30 -25.25
N SER A 4 41.23 29.57 -23.98
CA SER A 4 40.57 28.66 -23.08
C SER A 4 39.08 28.77 -23.34
N TYR A 5 38.50 27.79 -24.01
CA TYR A 5 37.04 27.60 -24.02
C TYR A 5 36.68 26.59 -22.95
N ASP A 6 36.71 27.07 -21.71
CA ASP A 6 35.86 26.56 -20.65
C ASP A 6 34.78 27.64 -20.44
N ASP A 7 33.55 27.19 -20.19
CA ASP A 7 32.37 27.98 -19.79
C ASP A 7 31.33 28.35 -20.88
N ALA A 8 30.34 27.45 -21.06
CA ALA A 8 28.91 27.77 -21.21
C ALA A 8 28.09 26.49 -21.50
N PHE A 9 27.91 25.60 -20.52
CA PHE A 9 26.79 24.64 -20.53
C PHE A 9 25.85 24.98 -19.37
N ASP A 10 25.12 26.06 -19.59
CA ASP A 10 24.02 26.52 -18.75
C ASP A 10 22.81 25.58 -18.91
N GLY A 11 22.37 24.96 -17.80
CA GLY A 11 20.97 24.58 -17.55
C GLY A 11 20.23 23.54 -18.42
N GLU A 12 20.73 23.11 -19.58
CA GLU A 12 19.97 22.19 -20.45
C GLU A 12 19.95 20.76 -19.90
N LYS A 13 18.75 20.28 -19.52
CA LYS A 13 18.51 18.89 -19.12
C LYS A 13 19.08 17.94 -20.17
N SER A 14 19.91 16.99 -19.72
CA SER A 14 20.49 15.96 -20.60
C SER A 14 19.40 15.17 -21.31
N LYS A 15 19.63 14.76 -22.56
CA LYS A 15 18.73 13.85 -23.32
C LYS A 15 18.33 12.62 -22.51
N THR A 16 19.24 12.12 -21.67
CA THR A 16 19.00 10.98 -20.77
C THR A 16 18.02 11.33 -19.64
N GLN A 17 18.09 12.54 -19.08
CA GLN A 17 17.19 13.00 -18.02
C GLN A 17 15.76 13.20 -18.57
N VAL A 18 15.63 13.86 -19.71
CA VAL A 18 14.33 14.03 -20.40
C VAL A 18 13.68 12.67 -20.67
N LYS A 19 14.45 11.69 -21.14
CA LYS A 19 13.95 10.33 -21.37
C LYS A 19 13.46 9.68 -20.08
N LYS A 20 14.19 9.84 -18.96
CA LYS A 20 13.78 9.30 -17.65
C LYS A 20 12.49 9.94 -17.14
N GLU A 21 12.35 11.26 -17.26
CA GLU A 21 11.13 11.99 -16.87
C GLU A 21 9.92 11.51 -17.67
N LEU A 22 10.07 11.32 -18.98
CA LEU A 22 9.00 10.81 -19.83
C LEU A 22 8.59 9.37 -19.47
N HIS A 23 9.55 8.50 -19.12
CA HIS A 23 9.24 7.17 -18.63
C HIS A 23 8.50 7.21 -17.30
N ALA A 24 8.94 8.06 -16.36
CA ALA A 24 8.28 8.22 -15.07
C ALA A 24 6.81 8.65 -15.21
N LEU A 25 6.48 9.51 -16.19
CA LEU A 25 5.09 9.89 -16.48
C LEU A 25 4.26 8.73 -17.04
N VAL A 26 4.84 7.88 -17.87
CA VAL A 26 4.16 6.67 -18.37
C VAL A 26 3.92 5.69 -17.22
N ASP A 27 4.93 5.47 -16.37
CA ASP A 27 4.84 4.56 -15.22
C ASP A 27 3.80 5.06 -14.20
N LEU A 28 3.76 6.37 -13.94
CA LEU A 28 2.74 6.99 -13.10
C LEU A 28 1.34 6.82 -13.72
N GLY A 29 1.21 7.04 -15.03
CA GLY A 29 -0.03 6.81 -15.77
C GLY A 29 -0.51 5.37 -15.69
N GLU A 30 0.39 4.39 -15.84
CA GLU A 30 0.09 2.97 -15.67
C GLU A 30 -0.33 2.67 -14.22
N ARG A 31 0.35 3.24 -13.22
CA ARG A 31 -0.05 3.12 -11.82
C ARG A 31 -1.48 3.60 -11.59
N LEU A 32 -1.88 4.74 -12.17
CA LEU A 32 -3.24 5.25 -12.06
C LEU A 32 -4.29 4.25 -12.58
N THR A 33 -3.98 3.46 -13.62
CA THR A 33 -4.93 2.44 -14.14
C THR A 33 -5.23 1.32 -13.15
N THR A 34 -4.40 1.15 -12.12
CA THR A 34 -4.57 0.12 -11.08
C THR A 34 -5.30 0.61 -9.84
N LEU A 35 -5.54 1.92 -9.73
CA LEU A 35 -6.18 2.52 -8.56
C LEU A 35 -7.69 2.31 -8.58
N LYS A 36 -8.29 2.24 -7.39
CA LYS A 36 -9.75 2.16 -7.24
C LYS A 36 -10.43 3.43 -7.78
N PRO A 37 -11.63 3.33 -8.38
CA PRO A 37 -12.35 4.49 -8.93
C PRO A 37 -12.54 5.64 -7.93
N ASP A 38 -12.77 5.34 -6.66
CA ASP A 38 -12.99 6.37 -5.63
C ASP A 38 -11.72 7.17 -5.31
N LEU A 39 -10.55 6.57 -5.46
CA LEU A 39 -9.29 7.30 -5.33
C LEU A 39 -9.03 8.16 -6.56
N LEU A 40 -9.31 7.63 -7.76
CA LEU A 40 -9.18 8.39 -9.01
C LEU A 40 -10.08 9.65 -9.04
N LYS A 41 -11.27 9.59 -8.43
CA LYS A 41 -12.17 10.75 -8.29
C LYS A 41 -11.56 11.88 -7.43
N LYS A 42 -10.75 11.53 -6.43
CA LYS A 42 -10.10 12.50 -5.52
C LYS A 42 -8.88 13.18 -6.14
N LEU A 43 -8.26 12.54 -7.13
CA LEU A 43 -7.08 13.10 -7.81
C LEU A 43 -7.48 14.29 -8.70
N PRO A 44 -6.65 15.34 -8.80
CA PRO A 44 -6.86 16.48 -9.69
C PRO A 44 -6.53 16.13 -11.15
N LEU A 45 -7.34 15.26 -11.76
CA LEU A 45 -7.16 14.80 -13.15
C LEU A 45 -8.08 15.55 -14.10
N THR A 46 -7.55 15.91 -15.28
CA THR A 46 -8.33 16.41 -16.41
C THR A 46 -9.33 15.36 -16.93
N ASP A 47 -10.42 15.83 -17.54
CA ASP A 47 -11.45 14.94 -18.12
C ASP A 47 -10.89 14.00 -19.19
N ALA A 48 -9.94 14.50 -19.99
CA ALA A 48 -9.25 13.71 -21.01
C ALA A 48 -8.51 12.51 -20.39
N LEU A 49 -7.79 12.73 -19.29
CA LEU A 49 -7.09 11.66 -18.59
C LEU A 49 -8.06 10.70 -17.89
N ARG A 50 -9.14 11.21 -17.27
CA ARG A 50 -10.17 10.36 -16.66
C ARG A 50 -10.79 9.40 -17.68
N LYS A 51 -11.11 9.91 -18.88
CA LYS A 51 -11.62 9.09 -19.98
C LYS A 51 -10.59 8.06 -20.44
N ALA A 52 -9.34 8.47 -20.63
CA ALA A 52 -8.26 7.58 -21.03
C ALA A 52 -8.05 6.44 -20.02
N LEU A 53 -8.12 6.71 -18.72
CA LEU A 53 -8.04 5.70 -17.66
C LEU A 53 -9.23 4.74 -17.70
N ALA A 54 -10.45 5.24 -17.91
CA ALA A 54 -11.66 4.40 -18.03
C ALA A 54 -11.64 3.51 -19.28
N ASP A 55 -11.00 3.96 -20.36
CA ASP A 55 -10.86 3.20 -21.60
C ASP A 55 -9.71 2.16 -21.54
N ALA A 56 -8.77 2.29 -20.60
CA ALA A 56 -7.59 1.41 -20.51
C ALA A 56 -7.91 -0.11 -20.53
N PRO A 57 -8.94 -0.61 -19.82
CA PRO A 57 -9.28 -2.04 -19.84
C PRO A 57 -9.75 -2.56 -21.20
N LYS A 58 -10.22 -1.68 -22.11
CA LYS A 58 -10.68 -2.06 -23.45
C LYS A 58 -9.51 -2.47 -24.37
N HIS A 59 -8.29 -2.04 -24.05
CA HIS A 59 -7.09 -2.33 -24.83
C HIS A 59 -6.43 -3.64 -24.37
N THR A 60 -6.93 -4.77 -24.87
CA THR A 60 -6.46 -6.10 -24.46
C THR A 60 -5.21 -6.58 -25.21
N ALA A 61 -5.05 -6.19 -26.49
CA ALA A 61 -3.89 -6.57 -27.29
C ALA A 61 -2.62 -5.83 -26.81
N ASN A 62 -1.48 -6.54 -26.71
CA ASN A 62 -0.21 -6.00 -26.19
C ASN A 62 0.20 -4.67 -26.86
N ILE A 63 0.08 -4.59 -28.19
CA ILE A 63 0.44 -3.39 -28.95
C ILE A 63 -0.55 -2.25 -28.66
N ALA A 64 -1.85 -2.55 -28.57
CA ALA A 64 -2.87 -1.56 -28.25
C ALA A 64 -2.69 -1.02 -26.82
N ARG A 65 -2.46 -1.90 -25.84
CA ARG A 65 -2.17 -1.52 -24.45
C ARG A 65 -0.94 -0.62 -24.37
N LYS A 66 0.18 -1.02 -25.00
CA LYS A 66 1.42 -0.23 -25.01
C LYS A 66 1.20 1.17 -25.61
N ARG A 67 0.49 1.27 -26.73
CA ARG A 67 0.15 2.56 -27.35
C ARG A 67 -0.74 3.42 -26.45
N HIS A 68 -1.71 2.81 -25.79
CA HIS A 68 -2.60 3.51 -24.87
C HIS A 68 -1.86 4.02 -23.63
N MET A 69 -0.91 3.26 -23.08
CA MET A 69 -0.07 3.72 -21.96
C MET A 69 0.81 4.91 -22.37
N MET A 70 1.38 4.91 -23.58
CA MET A 70 2.11 6.06 -24.10
C MET A 70 1.22 7.30 -24.29
N PHE A 71 -0.03 7.11 -24.71
CA PHE A 71 -1.02 8.18 -24.81
C PHE A 71 -1.37 8.75 -23.43
N ILE A 72 -1.60 7.90 -22.44
CA ILE A 72 -1.78 8.31 -21.03
C ILE A 72 -0.55 9.10 -20.56
N GLY A 73 0.66 8.60 -20.78
CA GLY A 73 1.89 9.31 -20.41
C GLY A 73 2.06 10.67 -21.10
N LYS A 74 1.47 10.87 -22.30
CA LYS A 74 1.38 12.20 -22.93
C LYS A 74 0.42 13.11 -22.16
N LEU A 75 -0.77 12.63 -21.80
CA LEU A 75 -1.77 13.39 -21.03
C LEU A 75 -1.28 13.75 -19.62
N MET A 76 -0.43 12.91 -19.03
CA MET A 76 0.19 13.17 -17.72
C MET A 76 1.00 14.47 -17.69
N ARG A 77 1.57 14.91 -18.81
CA ARG A 77 2.37 16.15 -18.88
C ARG A 77 1.59 17.40 -18.51
N ASP A 78 0.27 17.37 -18.72
CA ASP A 78 -0.62 18.51 -18.46
C ASP A 78 -1.28 18.43 -17.07
N GLN A 79 -0.82 17.52 -16.21
CA GLN A 79 -1.38 17.32 -14.87
C GLN A 79 -0.48 17.91 -13.78
N PRO A 80 -1.05 18.28 -12.61
CA PRO A 80 -0.26 18.64 -11.44
C PRO A 80 0.38 17.38 -10.83
N ILE A 81 1.55 16.98 -11.34
CA ILE A 81 2.23 15.73 -10.98
C ILE A 81 2.54 15.65 -9.49
N ASP A 82 3.02 16.75 -8.89
CA ASP A 82 3.41 16.77 -7.47
C ASP A 82 2.21 16.51 -6.55
N GLU A 83 1.03 17.07 -6.88
CA GLU A 83 -0.21 16.83 -6.11
C GLU A 83 -0.69 15.39 -6.25
N ILE A 84 -0.59 14.83 -7.47
CA ILE A 84 -0.95 13.43 -7.73
C ILE A 84 -0.04 12.50 -6.92
N LEU A 85 1.28 12.74 -6.95
CA LEU A 85 2.25 11.94 -6.21
C LEU A 85 2.04 12.05 -4.70
N ALA A 86 1.78 13.25 -4.17
CA ALA A 86 1.52 13.44 -2.75
C ALA A 86 0.29 12.66 -2.29
N LEU A 87 -0.80 12.68 -3.05
CA LEU A 87 -2.01 11.92 -2.73
C LEU A 87 -1.80 10.41 -2.83
N ILE A 88 -1.04 9.93 -3.83
CA ILE A 88 -0.70 8.51 -3.95
C ILE A 88 0.17 8.07 -2.78
N ASP A 89 1.20 8.84 -2.40
CA ASP A 89 2.07 8.47 -1.29
C ASP A 89 1.32 8.46 0.05
N GLN A 90 0.36 9.38 0.27
CA GLN A 90 -0.50 9.32 1.47
C GLN A 90 -1.29 8.00 1.54
N VAL A 91 -1.84 7.54 0.42
CA VAL A 91 -2.59 6.27 0.37
C VAL A 91 -1.66 5.08 0.55
N ASP A 92 -0.50 5.10 -0.11
CA ASP A 92 0.48 4.02 -0.02
C ASP A 92 1.08 3.96 1.39
N ALA A 93 1.35 5.09 2.04
CA ALA A 93 1.80 5.17 3.43
C ALA A 93 0.76 4.59 4.39
N SER A 94 -0.52 4.95 4.22
CA SER A 94 -1.60 4.35 5.01
C SER A 94 -1.68 2.83 4.80
N SER A 95 -1.46 2.35 3.58
CA SER A 95 -1.48 0.93 3.25
C SER A 95 -0.27 0.19 3.84
N ARG A 96 0.93 0.80 3.79
CA ARG A 96 2.15 0.28 4.43
C ARG A 96 1.95 0.14 5.94
N GLN A 97 1.47 1.20 6.60
CA GLN A 97 1.16 1.17 8.02
C GLN A 97 0.14 0.09 8.37
N TYR A 98 -0.91 -0.06 7.55
CA TYR A 98 -1.89 -1.14 7.74
C TYR A 98 -1.25 -2.53 7.63
N ASN A 99 -0.42 -2.77 6.61
CA ASN A 99 0.25 -4.05 6.41
C ASN A 99 1.25 -4.38 7.54
N GLU A 100 2.04 -3.40 7.97
CA GLU A 100 2.97 -3.55 9.08
C GLU A 100 2.24 -3.92 10.37
N ARG A 101 1.11 -3.25 10.63
CA ARG A 101 0.22 -3.57 11.76
C ARG A 101 -0.37 -4.97 11.64
N PHE A 102 -0.89 -5.32 10.47
CA PHE A 102 -1.45 -6.64 10.20
C PHE A 102 -0.42 -7.74 10.52
N HIS A 103 0.80 -7.62 10.00
CA HIS A 103 1.88 -8.56 10.30
C HIS A 103 2.32 -8.53 11.76
N GLY A 104 2.26 -7.37 12.42
CA GLY A 104 2.46 -7.25 13.87
C GLY A 104 1.46 -8.09 14.66
N LEU A 105 0.19 -8.04 14.29
CA LEU A 105 -0.87 -8.84 14.89
C LEU A 105 -0.71 -10.34 14.59
N GLU A 106 -0.24 -10.70 13.39
CA GLU A 106 0.09 -12.10 13.07
C GLU A 106 1.19 -12.64 13.98
N ARG A 107 2.26 -11.86 14.18
CA ARG A 107 3.33 -12.22 15.13
C ARG A 107 2.80 -12.35 16.55
N TRP A 108 1.89 -11.48 16.98
CA TRP A 108 1.25 -11.59 18.29
C TRP A 108 0.42 -12.85 18.43
N ARG A 109 -0.42 -13.18 17.45
CA ARG A 109 -1.19 -14.43 17.41
C ARG A 109 -0.27 -15.64 17.56
N ASP A 110 0.79 -15.70 16.77
CA ASP A 110 1.71 -16.85 16.77
C ASP A 110 2.46 -16.97 18.10
N ARG A 111 2.88 -15.83 18.68
CA ARG A 111 3.50 -15.79 20.02
C ARG A 111 2.54 -16.21 21.12
N LEU A 112 1.28 -15.80 21.06
CA LEU A 112 0.26 -16.19 22.05
C LEU A 112 -0.04 -17.69 21.98
N ILE A 113 -0.08 -18.27 20.78
CA ILE A 113 -0.31 -19.72 20.60
C ILE A 113 0.91 -20.52 21.06
N ALA A 114 2.12 -20.11 20.68
CA ALA A 114 3.35 -20.83 21.03
C ALA A 114 3.84 -20.60 22.47
N GLY A 115 3.40 -19.51 23.10
CA GLY A 115 3.88 -19.07 24.40
C GLY A 115 3.04 -19.54 25.60
N SER A 116 3.37 -18.97 26.74
CA SER A 116 2.76 -19.22 28.05
C SER A 116 2.06 -17.95 28.59
N ASP A 117 1.58 -18.02 29.83
CA ASP A 117 0.76 -16.98 30.46
C ASP A 117 1.45 -15.61 30.54
N ASP A 118 2.77 -15.60 30.63
CA ASP A 118 3.63 -14.41 30.60
C ASP A 118 3.58 -13.67 29.24
N VAL A 119 3.34 -14.37 28.13
CA VAL A 119 3.09 -13.71 26.82
C VAL A 119 1.71 -13.08 26.79
N LEU A 120 0.73 -13.72 27.43
CA LEU A 120 -0.62 -13.20 27.55
C LEU A 120 -0.65 -11.91 28.38
N GLU A 121 0.03 -11.88 29.52
CA GLU A 121 0.11 -10.67 30.35
C GLU A 121 0.83 -9.52 29.62
N LYS A 122 1.85 -9.80 28.80
CA LYS A 122 2.48 -8.79 27.93
C LYS A 122 1.50 -8.22 26.91
N PHE A 123 0.69 -9.08 26.28
CA PHE A 123 -0.33 -8.62 25.34
C PHE A 123 -1.39 -7.75 26.04
N VAL A 124 -1.86 -8.16 27.22
CA VAL A 124 -2.85 -7.41 28.00
C VAL A 124 -2.29 -6.07 28.47
N ALA A 125 -0.99 -5.97 28.75
CA ALA A 125 -0.34 -4.70 29.08
C ALA A 125 -0.34 -3.73 27.88
N ASP A 126 -0.11 -4.23 26.67
CA ASP A 126 -0.13 -3.43 25.43
C ASP A 126 -1.57 -3.08 24.97
N PHE A 127 -2.54 -3.93 25.30
CA PHE A 127 -3.97 -3.80 24.97
C PHE A 127 -4.85 -3.88 26.24
N PRO A 128 -4.99 -2.80 27.02
CA PRO A 128 -5.67 -2.81 28.33
C PRO A 128 -7.16 -3.18 28.28
N GLU A 129 -7.83 -2.97 27.15
CA GLU A 129 -9.25 -3.32 26.95
C GLU A 129 -9.50 -4.82 26.69
N THR A 130 -8.44 -5.62 26.71
CA THR A 130 -8.52 -7.07 26.48
C THR A 130 -9.32 -7.76 27.59
N ASP A 131 -10.33 -8.55 27.19
CA ASP A 131 -10.94 -9.55 28.08
C ASP A 131 -9.97 -10.73 28.23
N ARG A 132 -9.32 -10.79 29.40
CA ARG A 132 -8.33 -11.82 29.74
C ARG A 132 -8.91 -13.23 29.67
N GLN A 133 -10.17 -13.43 30.07
CA GLN A 133 -10.79 -14.76 30.07
C GLN A 133 -11.07 -15.21 28.64
N GLN A 134 -11.61 -14.31 27.80
CA GLN A 134 -11.84 -14.60 26.39
C GLN A 134 -10.53 -14.91 25.66
N LEU A 135 -9.49 -14.09 25.88
CA LEU A 135 -8.17 -14.30 25.27
C LEU A 135 -7.57 -15.65 25.66
N ARG A 136 -7.55 -15.98 26.97
CA ARG A 136 -7.07 -17.29 27.46
C ARG A 136 -7.84 -18.45 26.86
N SER A 137 -9.15 -18.33 26.69
CA SER A 137 -9.97 -19.36 26.06
C SER A 137 -9.59 -19.57 24.59
N LEU A 138 -9.43 -18.49 23.83
CA LEU A 138 -9.05 -18.57 22.42
C LEU A 138 -7.65 -19.16 22.22
N VAL A 139 -6.69 -18.78 23.07
CA VAL A 139 -5.32 -19.32 23.05
C VAL A 139 -5.32 -20.83 23.32
N ARG A 140 -6.00 -21.29 24.38
CA ARG A 140 -6.06 -22.73 24.69
C ARG A 140 -6.71 -23.54 23.57
N GLN A 141 -7.77 -23.02 22.96
CA GLN A 141 -8.43 -23.67 21.82
C GLN A 141 -7.49 -23.77 20.62
N ALA A 142 -6.75 -22.70 20.30
CA ALA A 142 -5.79 -22.67 19.21
C ALA A 142 -4.59 -23.61 19.46
N GLN A 143 -4.08 -23.67 20.69
CA GLN A 143 -3.04 -24.62 21.10
C GLN A 143 -3.50 -26.07 20.94
N HIS A 144 -4.72 -26.38 21.38
CA HIS A 144 -5.30 -27.71 21.23
C HIS A 144 -5.51 -28.08 19.74
N GLU A 145 -6.02 -27.16 18.92
CA GLU A 145 -6.13 -27.39 17.47
C GLU A 145 -4.76 -27.69 16.83
N LEU A 146 -3.73 -26.92 17.20
CA LEU A 146 -2.36 -27.11 16.70
C LEU A 146 -1.78 -28.46 17.13
N ALA A 147 -1.92 -28.82 18.42
CA ALA A 147 -1.42 -30.09 18.95
C ALA A 147 -2.08 -31.32 18.31
N HIS A 148 -3.34 -31.20 17.88
CA HIS A 148 -4.09 -32.27 17.21
C HIS A 148 -4.09 -32.17 15.68
N ASN A 149 -3.25 -31.30 15.10
CA ASN A 149 -3.17 -31.05 13.65
C ASN A 149 -4.54 -30.80 12.99
N LYS A 150 -5.42 -30.08 13.70
CA LYS A 150 -6.76 -29.71 13.23
C LYS A 150 -6.69 -28.43 12.40
N ALA A 151 -7.75 -28.16 11.64
CA ALA A 151 -7.88 -26.90 10.91
C ALA A 151 -7.78 -25.70 11.89
N PRO A 152 -7.04 -24.63 11.57
CA PRO A 152 -6.75 -23.51 12.47
C PRO A 152 -7.92 -22.53 12.58
N ALA A 153 -9.07 -22.98 13.06
CA ALA A 153 -10.27 -22.16 13.21
C ALA A 153 -10.15 -21.20 14.41
N ALA A 154 -9.68 -21.68 15.56
CA ALA A 154 -9.45 -20.88 16.75
C ALA A 154 -8.31 -19.86 16.54
N SER A 155 -7.25 -20.22 15.82
CA SER A 155 -6.18 -19.28 15.46
C SER A 155 -6.71 -18.10 14.62
N ARG A 156 -7.60 -18.36 13.65
CA ARG A 156 -8.29 -17.31 12.89
C ARG A 156 -9.21 -16.45 13.76
N LYS A 157 -9.93 -17.05 14.71
CA LYS A 157 -10.75 -16.30 15.69
C LYS A 157 -9.91 -15.43 16.60
N LEU A 158 -8.77 -15.94 17.08
CA LEU A 158 -7.81 -15.19 17.89
C LEU A 158 -7.28 -13.99 17.12
N PHE A 159 -6.85 -14.17 15.86
CA PHE A 159 -6.41 -13.07 15.01
C PHE A 159 -7.48 -11.99 14.85
N LYS A 160 -8.73 -12.40 14.57
CA LYS A 160 -9.84 -11.47 14.46
C LYS A 160 -10.05 -10.69 15.76
N TYR A 161 -10.02 -11.37 16.90
CA TYR A 161 -10.19 -10.74 18.21
C TYR A 161 -9.11 -9.69 18.51
N ILE A 162 -7.82 -10.03 18.36
CA ILE A 162 -6.73 -9.08 18.64
C ILE A 162 -6.70 -7.92 17.63
N ARG A 163 -7.11 -8.15 16.39
CA ARG A 163 -7.25 -7.09 15.38
C ARG A 163 -8.37 -6.13 15.75
N ASP A 164 -9.52 -6.65 16.20
CA ASP A 164 -10.63 -5.84 16.63
C ASP A 164 -10.22 -4.96 17.84
N LEU A 165 -9.39 -5.47 18.76
CA LEU A 165 -8.80 -4.68 19.86
C LEU A 165 -7.83 -3.57 19.37
N ASP A 166 -6.94 -3.87 18.41
CA ASP A 166 -6.04 -2.86 17.81
C ASP A 166 -6.82 -1.77 17.05
N GLU A 167 -7.95 -2.12 16.43
CA GLU A 167 -8.85 -1.15 15.80
C GLU A 167 -9.50 -0.21 16.83
N VAL A 168 -10.00 -0.75 17.95
CA VAL A 168 -10.63 0.04 19.02
C VAL A 168 -9.61 0.95 19.70
N GLN A 169 -8.44 0.45 20.08
CA GLN A 169 -7.38 1.24 20.72
C GLN A 169 -6.94 2.45 19.88
N ARG A 170 -7.09 2.36 18.55
CA ARG A 170 -6.71 3.41 17.60
C ARG A 170 -7.90 4.25 17.11
N GLY A 171 -9.11 4.01 17.63
CA GLY A 171 -10.31 4.75 17.25
C GLY A 171 -10.74 4.54 15.79
N LEU A 172 -10.41 3.38 15.21
CA LEU A 172 -10.82 3.01 13.85
C LEU A 172 -12.19 2.34 13.80
N ARG A 173 -12.80 2.10 14.97
CA ARG A 173 -14.05 1.38 15.17
C ARG A 173 -14.92 2.04 16.23
#